data_AF-A0A0A9HJL4-F1
#
_entry.id   AF-A0A0A9HJL4-F1
#
_cell.length_a   1.000
_cell.length_b   1.000
_cell.length_c   1.000
_cell.angle_alpha   90.00
_cell.angle_beta   90.00
_cell.angle_gamma   90.00
#
_symmetry.space_group_name_H-M   'P 1'
#
loop_
_entity.id
_entity.type
_entity.pdbx_description
1 polymer ?
#
loop_
_entity_poly.entity_id
_entity_poly.type
_entity_poly.pdbx_seq_one_letter_code
_entity_poly.pdbx_strand_id
1 'polypeptide(L)'
;MACYAPLFVHDNHPGWKWNPDAIVFNSWQQYGTPSYWMQTIFLESSGAMIHPVTITSSYSDSLAASAITWKDTENSFLRVKAGVNTMKSSVTVLAYSNVMDEISFSNPNNVVPVIRALPNAAEKMQVLLSPYSFTSFDLALDQYKRVAEM
;
A
#
# COMPACT_ATOMS: atom_id res chain seq x y z
N MET A 1 -3.90 14.21 -10.15
CA MET A 1 -2.73 14.30 -9.23
C MET A 1 -3.27 14.45 -7.82
N ALA A 2 -2.73 13.72 -6.86
CA ALA A 2 -3.04 13.87 -5.44
C ALA A 2 -1.73 14.00 -4.65
N CYS A 3 -1.68 14.88 -3.66
CA CYS A 3 -0.53 15.07 -2.80
C CYS A 3 -0.97 15.15 -1.33
N TYR A 4 -0.10 14.69 -0.43
CA TYR A 4 -0.30 14.91 0.99
C TYR A 4 0.22 16.30 1.34
N ALA A 5 -0.52 17.04 2.16
CA ALA A 5 -0.10 18.35 2.64
C ALA A 5 -0.49 18.52 4.12
N PRO A 6 0.41 19.08 4.95
CA PRO A 6 1.76 19.53 4.60
C PRO A 6 2.79 18.37 4.53
N LEU A 7 3.86 18.58 3.75
CA LEU A 7 4.79 17.52 3.35
C LEU A 7 5.95 17.33 4.35
N PHE A 8 6.49 18.43 4.87
CA PHE A 8 7.69 18.44 5.69
C PHE A 8 7.49 19.30 6.92
N VAL A 9 7.88 18.76 8.08
CA VAL A 9 7.95 19.52 9.33
C VAL A 9 9.27 19.29 10.04
N HIS A 10 9.87 20.38 10.51
CA HIS A 10 11.03 20.32 11.39
C HIS A 10 10.57 20.17 12.84
N ASP A 11 11.18 19.24 13.58
CA ASP A 11 10.82 18.91 14.98
C ASP A 11 10.81 20.08 15.98
N ASN A 12 11.60 21.13 15.72
CA ASN A 12 11.75 22.34 16.54
C ASN A 12 10.60 23.37 16.40
N HIS A 13 9.48 23.05 15.75
CA HIS A 13 8.34 23.97 15.59
C HIS A 13 7.10 23.52 16.40
N PRO A 14 7.08 23.73 17.74
CA PRO A 14 6.00 23.24 18.58
C PRO A 14 4.68 24.05 18.53
N GLY A 15 4.70 25.29 18.00
CA GLY A 15 3.57 26.23 18.09
C GLY A 15 2.67 26.36 16.86
N TRP A 16 3.02 25.77 15.71
CA TRP A 16 2.24 25.78 14.45
C TRP A 16 2.06 24.36 13.89
N LYS A 17 1.75 23.41 14.77
CA LYS A 17 1.60 22.00 14.40
C LYS A 17 0.26 21.75 13.71
N TRP A 18 0.23 21.75 12.38
CA TRP A 18 -0.74 20.91 11.68
C TRP A 18 -0.24 19.47 11.77
N ASN A 19 -0.67 18.74 12.80
CA ASN A 19 -0.33 17.33 12.91
C ASN A 19 -1.39 16.49 12.16
N PRO A 20 -0.98 15.50 11.35
CA PRO A 20 0.40 15.12 11.00
C PRO A 20 0.87 15.69 9.65
N ASP A 21 2.16 15.98 9.54
CA ASP A 21 2.88 16.10 8.27
C ASP A 21 3.31 14.71 7.77
N ALA A 22 3.62 14.59 6.48
CA ALA A 22 4.11 13.31 5.93
C ALA A 22 5.53 12.96 6.44
N ILE A 23 6.45 13.92 6.48
CA ILE A 23 7.86 13.68 6.84
C ILE A 23 8.27 14.62 7.96
N VAL A 24 8.74 14.04 9.06
CA VAL A 24 9.28 14.76 10.21
C VAL A 24 10.81 14.67 10.16
N PHE A 25 11.50 15.80 10.32
CA PHE A 25 12.96 15.83 10.25
C PHE A 25 13.59 16.78 11.29
N ASN A 26 14.87 16.57 11.54
CA ASN A 26 15.73 17.47 12.30
C ASN A 26 17.07 17.63 11.56
N SER A 27 18.08 18.23 12.20
CA SER A 27 19.35 18.54 11.54
C SER A 27 20.18 17.32 11.13
N TRP A 28 19.84 16.10 11.55
CA TRP A 28 20.65 14.88 11.29
C TRP A 28 19.83 13.61 11.03
N GLN A 29 18.51 13.65 11.20
CA GLN A 29 17.62 12.50 11.11
C GLN A 29 16.27 12.89 10.51
N GLN A 30 15.56 11.90 9.97
CA GLN A 30 14.20 12.04 9.47
C GLN A 30 13.43 10.72 9.61
N TYR A 31 12.11 10.82 9.69
CA TYR A 31 11.21 9.66 9.57
C TYR A 31 9.94 10.05 8.82
N GLY A 32 9.35 9.07 8.13
CA GLY A 32 8.03 9.20 7.51
C GLY A 32 6.95 8.81 8.51
N THR A 33 5.87 9.59 8.57
CA THR A 33 4.66 9.23 9.31
C THR A 33 3.90 8.12 8.57
N PRO A 34 2.88 7.49 9.16
CA PRO A 34 2.11 6.50 8.44
C PRO A 34 1.46 7.03 7.15
N SER A 35 1.16 8.33 7.08
CA SER A 35 0.68 8.97 5.85
C SER A 35 1.75 9.01 4.75
N TYR A 36 3.03 9.17 5.09
CA TYR A 36 4.12 9.02 4.12
C TYR A 36 4.16 7.60 3.56
N TRP A 37 4.11 6.58 4.41
CA TRP A 37 4.14 5.19 3.97
C TRP A 37 2.93 4.82 3.12
N MET A 38 1.75 5.34 3.46
CA MET A 38 0.55 5.23 2.63
C MET A 38 0.79 5.78 1.23
N GLN A 39 1.36 6.98 1.12
CA GLN A 39 1.69 7.57 -0.19
C GLN A 39 2.75 6.76 -0.95
N THR A 40 3.74 6.19 -0.25
CA THR A 40 4.74 5.31 -0.87
C THR A 40 4.11 4.07 -1.50
N ILE A 41 3.13 3.46 -0.84
CA ILE A 41 2.45 2.26 -1.36
C ILE A 41 1.70 2.56 -2.68
N PHE A 42 1.19 3.78 -2.86
CA PHE A 42 0.52 4.20 -4.08
C PHE A 42 1.44 4.71 -5.20
N LEU A 43 2.74 4.90 -4.94
CA LEU A 43 3.67 5.55 -5.85
C LEU A 43 3.74 4.88 -7.25
N GLU A 44 3.69 3.56 -7.29
CA GLU A 44 3.77 2.77 -8.54
C GLU A 44 2.42 2.59 -9.24
N SER A 45 1.38 3.33 -8.83
CA SER A 45 0.05 3.25 -9.44
C SER A 45 -0.12 4.18 -10.65
N SER A 46 0.89 5.00 -10.96
CA SER A 46 0.83 5.98 -12.05
C SER A 46 0.87 5.29 -13.41
N GLY A 47 -0.06 5.66 -14.30
CA GLY A 47 -0.20 5.02 -15.62
C GLY A 47 -0.87 3.65 -15.59
N ALA A 48 -1.39 3.22 -14.45
CA ALA A 48 -2.11 1.96 -14.31
C ALA A 48 -3.56 2.06 -14.82
N MET A 49 -4.10 0.93 -15.29
CA MET A 49 -5.50 0.77 -15.68
C MET A 49 -6.33 0.35 -14.48
N ILE A 50 -7.38 1.09 -14.12
CA ILE A 50 -8.29 0.77 -13.01
C ILE A 50 -9.30 -0.30 -13.45
N HIS A 51 -9.57 -1.26 -12.57
CA HIS A 51 -10.60 -2.30 -12.73
C HIS A 51 -11.76 -2.08 -11.76
N PRO A 52 -12.99 -2.45 -12.15
CA PRO A 52 -14.14 -2.40 -11.25
C PRO A 52 -13.99 -3.39 -10.10
N VAL A 53 -14.33 -2.96 -8.88
CA VAL A 53 -14.29 -3.78 -7.66
C VAL A 53 -15.67 -3.85 -7.04
N THR A 54 -16.08 -5.04 -6.61
CA THR A 54 -17.31 -5.25 -5.84
C THR A 54 -16.96 -5.79 -4.46
N ILE A 55 -17.45 -5.13 -3.40
CA ILE A 55 -17.32 -5.59 -2.01
C ILE A 55 -18.69 -6.06 -1.54
N THR A 56 -18.81 -7.34 -1.21
CA THR A 56 -20.03 -7.92 -0.63
C THR A 56 -19.82 -8.15 0.86
N SER A 57 -20.19 -7.17 1.69
CA SER A 57 -20.02 -7.24 3.15
C SER A 57 -21.03 -6.35 3.87
N SER A 58 -21.44 -6.75 5.08
CA SER A 58 -22.19 -5.89 6.01
C SER A 58 -21.35 -4.74 6.58
N TYR A 59 -20.04 -4.75 6.35
CA TYR A 59 -19.09 -3.72 6.78
C TYR A 59 -18.58 -2.86 5.60
N SER A 60 -19.39 -2.72 4.53
CA SER A 60 -19.01 -2.01 3.31
C SER A 60 -18.50 -0.59 3.56
N ASP A 61 -19.07 0.09 4.55
CA ASP A 61 -18.71 1.48 4.88
C ASP A 61 -17.35 1.61 5.55
N SER A 62 -16.81 0.50 6.07
CA SER A 62 -15.49 0.42 6.72
C SER A 62 -14.42 -0.20 5.83
N LEU A 63 -14.78 -0.62 4.61
CA LEU A 63 -13.88 -1.30 3.68
C LEU A 63 -13.76 -0.51 2.38
N ALA A 64 -12.53 -0.16 2.03
CA ALA A 64 -12.20 0.38 0.72
C ALA A 64 -11.32 -0.63 -0.03
N ALA A 65 -11.54 -0.75 -1.35
CA ALA A 65 -10.69 -1.54 -2.21
C ALA A 65 -10.53 -0.85 -3.56
N SER A 66 -9.31 -0.88 -4.08
CA SER A 66 -8.98 -0.46 -5.43
C SER A 66 -8.16 -1.55 -6.09
N ALA A 67 -8.20 -1.55 -7.42
CA ALA A 67 -7.62 -2.61 -8.19
C ALA A 67 -7.16 -2.06 -9.54
N ILE A 68 -5.88 -2.23 -9.84
CA ILE A 68 -5.22 -1.67 -11.02
C ILE A 68 -4.31 -2.68 -11.72
N THR A 69 -4.17 -2.63 -13.05
CA THR A 69 -3.05 -3.27 -13.77
C THR A 69 -2.02 -2.22 -14.10
N TRP A 70 -0.76 -2.48 -13.79
CA TRP A 70 0.37 -1.67 -14.20
C TRP A 70 1.35 -2.55 -15.00
N LYS A 71 1.94 -1.97 -16.06
CA LYS A 71 2.93 -2.67 -16.89
C LYS A 71 4.29 -2.04 -16.68
N ASP A 72 5.25 -2.88 -16.31
CA ASP A 72 6.67 -2.58 -16.41
C ASP A 72 7.20 -3.05 -17.77
N THR A 73 8.36 -2.53 -18.16
CA THR A 73 9.05 -2.74 -19.44
C THR A 73 9.23 -4.22 -19.82
N GLU A 74 9.29 -5.12 -18.83
CA GLU A 74 9.43 -6.58 -19.03
C GLU A 74 8.26 -7.41 -18.45
N ASN A 75 7.44 -6.87 -17.55
CA ASN A 75 6.44 -7.63 -16.79
C ASN A 75 5.11 -6.86 -16.67
N SER A 76 3.98 -7.57 -16.82
CA SER A 76 2.64 -6.99 -16.52
C SER A 76 2.20 -7.41 -15.13
N PHE A 77 2.06 -6.45 -14.23
CA PHE A 77 1.61 -6.69 -12.85
C PHE A 77 0.16 -6.25 -12.69
N LEU A 78 -0.60 -7.05 -11.97
CA LEU A 78 -1.90 -6.64 -11.50
C LEU A 78 -1.74 -6.25 -10.04
N ARG A 79 -1.77 -4.95 -9.73
CA ARG A 79 -2.11 -4.45 -8.39
C ARG A 79 -3.63 -4.38 -8.26
N VAL A 80 -4.29 -5.47 -8.64
CA VAL A 80 -5.66 -5.86 -8.26
C VAL A 80 -5.44 -7.17 -7.53
N LYS A 81 -6.22 -7.37 -6.47
CA LYS A 81 -6.58 -8.70 -6.02
C LYS A 81 -7.07 -9.59 -7.22
N ALA A 82 -6.18 -10.38 -7.86
CA ALA A 82 -6.29 -11.61 -8.71
C ALA A 82 -6.27 -11.47 -10.26
N GLY A 83 -5.54 -12.25 -11.09
CA GLY A 83 -4.99 -13.63 -10.96
C GLY A 83 -3.45 -13.80 -11.14
N VAL A 84 -2.91 -14.99 -10.85
CA VAL A 84 -1.61 -15.05 -10.12
C VAL A 84 -0.60 -16.14 -10.51
N ASN A 85 0.67 -15.75 -10.66
CA ASN A 85 1.86 -16.56 -10.47
C ASN A 85 2.29 -16.56 -8.98
N THR A 86 2.28 -17.74 -8.36
CA THR A 86 2.57 -17.93 -6.93
C THR A 86 3.99 -17.58 -6.52
N MET A 87 4.99 -17.79 -7.38
CA MET A 87 6.40 -17.61 -7.00
C MET A 87 6.85 -16.14 -6.95
N LYS A 88 6.11 -15.23 -7.59
CA LYS A 88 6.46 -13.79 -7.69
C LYS A 88 5.50 -12.87 -6.97
N SER A 89 4.53 -13.41 -6.24
CA SER A 89 3.48 -12.62 -5.59
C SER A 89 3.84 -12.29 -4.15
N SER A 90 3.52 -11.06 -3.74
CA SER A 90 3.82 -10.53 -2.41
C SER A 90 2.63 -9.79 -1.83
N VAL A 91 2.65 -9.64 -0.51
CA VAL A 91 1.70 -8.83 0.24
C VAL A 91 2.47 -7.80 1.06
N THR A 92 2.08 -6.55 0.95
CA THR A 92 2.62 -5.43 1.74
C THR A 92 1.55 -4.99 2.72
N VAL A 93 1.82 -5.14 4.02
CA VAL A 93 0.89 -4.78 5.10
C VAL A 93 1.45 -3.61 5.88
N LEU A 94 0.68 -2.53 5.97
CA LEU A 94 0.87 -1.46 6.94
C LEU A 94 -0.25 -1.60 7.97
N ALA A 95 0.09 -2.05 9.18
CA ALA A 95 -0.87 -2.29 10.25
C ALA A 95 -0.41 -1.63 11.54
N TYR A 96 -1.39 -1.21 12.35
CA TYR A 96 -1.17 -0.59 13.65
C TYR A 96 -1.57 -1.59 14.73
N SER A 97 -0.84 -1.61 15.86
CA SER A 97 -1.27 -2.36 17.03
C SER A 97 -2.30 -1.57 17.84
N ASN A 98 -2.19 -0.25 17.82
CA ASN A 98 -3.13 0.72 18.37
C ASN A 98 -3.33 1.89 17.39
N VAL A 99 -4.54 2.42 17.29
CA VAL A 99 -4.88 3.57 16.42
C VAL A 99 -4.05 4.82 16.77
N MET A 100 -3.55 4.89 18.00
CA MET A 100 -2.71 5.98 18.50
C MET A 100 -1.21 5.72 18.35
N ASP A 101 -0.80 4.62 17.70
CA ASP A 101 0.61 4.35 17.47
C ASP A 101 1.20 5.39 16.51
N GLU A 102 2.20 6.12 17.01
CA GLU A 102 2.97 7.08 16.21
C GLU A 102 4.39 6.56 15.95
N ILE A 103 4.99 7.13 14.91
CA ILE A 103 6.41 6.98 14.58
C ILE A 103 7.13 8.19 15.17
N SER A 104 8.29 7.96 15.77
CA SER A 104 9.12 9.00 16.39
C SER A 104 10.60 8.75 16.11
N PHE A 105 11.46 9.74 16.41
CA PHE A 105 12.91 9.54 16.31
C PHE A 105 13.44 8.44 17.24
N SER A 106 12.78 8.20 18.38
CA SER A 106 13.16 7.13 19.31
C SER A 106 12.67 5.75 18.87
N ASN A 107 11.62 5.68 18.06
CA ASN A 107 11.08 4.44 17.51
C ASN A 107 10.62 4.60 16.05
N PRO A 108 11.57 4.77 15.10
CA PRO A 108 11.24 5.10 13.71
C PRO A 108 10.57 3.96 12.94
N ASN A 109 10.58 2.73 13.49
CA ASN A 109 10.05 1.52 12.85
C ASN A 109 8.76 1.00 13.50
N ASN A 110 8.10 1.80 14.36
CA ASN A 110 6.92 1.36 15.09
C ASN A 110 5.77 0.93 14.17
N VAL A 111 5.55 1.70 13.09
CA VAL A 111 4.48 1.49 12.11
C VAL A 111 5.06 1.64 10.70
N VAL A 112 5.69 0.57 10.20
CA VAL A 112 6.27 0.55 8.85
C VAL A 112 5.67 -0.58 8.01
N PRO A 113 5.59 -0.42 6.67
CA PRO A 113 5.12 -1.48 5.79
C PRO A 113 6.01 -2.72 5.90
N VAL A 114 5.38 -3.89 6.03
CA VAL A 114 6.07 -5.19 6.01
C VAL A 114 5.69 -5.94 4.75
N ILE A 115 6.69 -6.30 3.96
CA ILE A 115 6.54 -7.10 2.74
C ILE A 115 6.71 -8.58 3.08
N ARG A 116 5.80 -9.43 2.60
CA ARG A 116 5.85 -10.89 2.77
C ARG A 116 5.56 -11.59 1.45
N ALA A 117 6.14 -12.78 1.28
CA ALA A 117 5.75 -13.66 0.19
C ALA A 117 4.29 -14.11 0.36
N LEU A 118 3.56 -14.24 -0.74
CA LEU A 118 2.18 -14.72 -0.75
C LEU A 118 2.11 -16.09 -1.47
N PRO A 119 2.39 -17.21 -0.77
CA PRO A 119 2.56 -18.52 -1.41
C PRO A 119 1.25 -19.08 -1.97
N ASN A 120 0.10 -18.71 -1.40
CA ASN A 120 -1.23 -19.23 -1.77
C ASN A 120 -1.98 -18.33 -2.74
N ALA A 121 -1.24 -17.54 -3.52
CA ALA A 121 -1.85 -16.60 -4.43
C ALA A 121 -2.46 -17.34 -5.64
N ALA A 122 -3.72 -17.06 -5.94
CA ALA A 122 -4.50 -17.77 -6.95
C ALA A 122 -5.63 -16.88 -7.49
N GLU A 123 -6.31 -17.31 -8.56
CA GLU A 123 -7.50 -16.63 -9.09
C GLU A 123 -8.59 -16.44 -8.03
N LYS A 124 -8.73 -17.42 -7.12
CA LYS A 124 -9.58 -17.35 -5.93
C LYS A 124 -8.71 -17.64 -4.72
N MET A 125 -8.59 -16.66 -3.82
CA MET A 125 -7.81 -16.80 -2.59
C MET A 125 -8.55 -16.19 -1.41
N GLN A 126 -8.17 -16.63 -0.21
CA GLN A 126 -8.64 -16.06 1.05
C GLN A 126 -7.44 -15.44 1.77
N VAL A 127 -7.65 -14.27 2.35
CA VAL A 127 -6.63 -13.52 3.07
C VAL A 127 -7.24 -12.93 4.33
N LEU A 128 -6.48 -12.96 5.42
CA LEU A 128 -6.86 -12.32 6.67
C LEU A 128 -6.42 -10.85 6.61
N LEU A 129 -7.34 -9.92 6.88
CA LEU A 129 -7.04 -8.50 7.01
C LEU A 129 -7.09 -8.12 8.49
N SER A 130 -6.00 -7.53 8.98
CA SER A 130 -5.97 -7.02 10.34
C SER A 130 -6.84 -5.76 10.46
N PRO A 131 -7.47 -5.50 11.62
CA PRO A 131 -8.11 -4.22 11.90
C PRO A 131 -7.13 -3.05 11.71
N TYR A 132 -7.64 -1.89 11.31
CA TYR A 132 -6.85 -0.67 11.11
C TYR A 132 -5.60 -0.88 10.23
N SER A 133 -5.71 -1.70 9.17
CA SER A 133 -4.59 -1.97 8.28
C SER A 133 -4.85 -1.50 6.86
N PHE A 134 -3.77 -1.11 6.19
CA PHE A 134 -3.72 -0.99 4.75
C PHE A 134 -2.92 -2.16 4.20
N THR A 135 -3.53 -2.94 3.31
CA THR A 135 -2.87 -4.11 2.71
C THR A 135 -2.89 -4.01 1.19
N SER A 136 -1.70 -4.03 0.59
CA SER A 136 -1.52 -4.17 -0.86
C SER A 136 -1.17 -5.62 -1.21
N PHE A 137 -1.75 -6.13 -2.29
CA PHE A 137 -1.42 -7.42 -2.86
C PHE A 137 -0.84 -7.19 -4.25
N ASP A 138 0.42 -7.56 -4.43
CA ASP A 138 1.10 -7.50 -5.72
C ASP A 138 1.06 -8.89 -6.33
N LEU A 139 0.20 -9.04 -7.35
CA LEU A 139 -0.11 -10.31 -7.97
C LEU A 139 0.46 -10.33 -9.38
N ALA A 140 1.45 -11.19 -9.58
CA ALA A 140 2.10 -11.36 -10.87
C ALA A 140 1.12 -12.07 -11.82
N LEU A 141 0.82 -11.46 -12.98
CA LEU A 141 0.02 -12.13 -14.00
C LEU A 141 0.91 -13.08 -14.80
N ASP A 142 0.46 -14.31 -15.02
CA ASP A 142 1.09 -15.14 -16.02
C ASP A 142 0.82 -14.54 -17.41
N GLN A 143 1.86 -14.47 -18.25
CA GLN A 143 1.71 -14.15 -19.67
C GLN A 143 1.00 -15.32 -20.36
N TYR A 144 -0.33 -15.43 -20.21
CA TYR A 144 -1.08 -16.36 -21.01
C TYR A 144 -0.97 -15.91 -22.47
N LYS A 145 -0.31 -16.74 -23.28
CA LYS A 145 -0.06 -16.53 -24.70
C LYS A 145 -1.29 -15.97 -25.41
N ARG A 146 -1.06 -14.93 -26.23
CA ARG A 146 -1.91 -14.54 -27.36
C ARG A 146 -2.11 -15.71 -28.34
N VAL A 147 -2.94 -16.69 -28.00
CA VAL A 147 -3.31 -17.81 -28.91
C VAL A 147 -4.83 -17.98 -29.04
N ALA A 148 -5.64 -17.08 -28.46
CA ALA A 148 -7.11 -17.12 -28.61
C ALA A 148 -7.69 -16.06 -29.56
N GLU A 149 -6.85 -15.42 -30.38
CA GLU A 149 -7.28 -14.58 -31.51
C GLU A 149 -6.47 -14.96 -32.77
N MET A 150 -6.73 -16.17 -33.27
CA MET A 150 -6.50 -16.60 -34.66
C MET A 150 -7.69 -17.46 -35.09
#